data_AF-A0A1S3GW53-F1
#
_entry.id   AF-A0A1S3GW53-F1
#
_cell.length_a   1.000
_cell.length_b   1.000
_cell.length_c   1.000
_cell.angle_alpha   90.00
_cell.angle_beta   90.00
_cell.angle_gamma   90.00
#
_symmetry.space_group_name_H-M   'P 1'
#
loop_
_entity.id
_entity.type
_entity.pdbx_description
1 polymer ?
#
loop_
_entity_poly.entity_id
_entity_poly.type
_entity_poly.pdbx_seq_one_letter_code
_entity_poly.pdbx_strand_id
1 'polypeptide(L)'
;MDMNSFGIGEWWTKPENFNAPLVFYLEEELEQIIFGQEDRYLRCIEEHSHTLIQLESWFTVTGHTRVTVLGPPRARQWLMGIIWLLEHRSVHYRARGYQMLQSVRSQPLTNKDLAASLSVSLTPWW
;
A
#
# COMPACT_ATOMS: atom_id res chain seq x y z
N MET A 1 25.04 -7.04 -18.08
CA MET A 1 23.58 -6.93 -18.06
C MET A 1 23.10 -7.55 -16.76
N ASP A 2 22.92 -6.72 -15.74
CA ASP A 2 22.49 -7.20 -14.42
C ASP A 2 20.97 -7.24 -14.35
N MET A 3 20.44 -8.44 -14.52
CA MET A 3 19.01 -8.74 -14.62
C MET A 3 18.36 -8.94 -13.24
N ASN A 4 18.71 -8.12 -12.24
CA ASN A 4 18.19 -8.27 -10.86
C ASN A 4 18.01 -6.98 -10.05
N SER A 5 18.04 -5.81 -10.70
CA SER A 5 17.57 -4.55 -10.08
C SER A 5 16.04 -4.48 -10.16
N PHE A 6 15.35 -5.24 -9.32
CA PHE A 6 13.95 -4.94 -9.02
C PHE A 6 13.89 -3.64 -8.20
N GLY A 7 13.86 -2.52 -8.92
CA GLY A 7 12.84 -1.48 -8.75
C GLY A 7 12.93 -0.49 -7.58
N ILE A 8 14.08 -0.32 -6.94
CA ILE A 8 14.26 0.70 -5.87
C ILE A 8 14.89 2.00 -6.43
N GLY A 9 15.69 1.91 -7.50
CA GLY A 9 16.24 3.08 -8.19
C GLY A 9 15.26 3.63 -9.22
N GLU A 10 14.88 4.91 -9.05
CA GLU A 10 14.08 5.73 -9.96
C GLU A 10 12.83 5.04 -10.53
N TRP A 11 11.97 4.49 -9.66
CA TRP A 11 10.74 3.84 -10.11
C TRP A 11 9.88 4.73 -11.03
N TRP A 12 9.95 6.05 -10.88
CA TRP A 12 9.24 7.05 -11.66
C TRP A 12 9.77 7.24 -13.09
N THR A 13 10.90 6.66 -13.48
CA THR A 13 11.40 6.75 -14.88
C THR A 13 10.83 5.66 -15.78
N LYS A 14 10.14 4.67 -15.21
CA LYS A 14 9.55 3.55 -15.95
C LYS A 14 8.07 3.83 -16.25
N PRO A 15 7.68 4.05 -17.52
CA PRO A 15 6.29 4.32 -17.88
C PRO A 15 5.32 3.23 -17.42
N GLU A 16 5.78 1.98 -17.34
CA GLU A 16 4.96 0.83 -16.94
C GLU A 16 4.43 0.96 -15.50
N ASN A 17 5.13 1.70 -14.64
CA ASN A 17 4.71 1.94 -13.26
C ASN A 17 3.53 2.92 -13.16
N PHE A 18 3.21 3.64 -14.24
CA PHE A 18 2.06 4.54 -14.32
C PHE A 18 0.85 3.88 -14.99
N ASN A 19 1.02 2.70 -15.59
CA ASN A 19 -0.06 1.97 -16.22
C ASN A 19 -0.96 1.30 -15.18
N ALA A 20 -2.27 1.37 -15.44
CA ALA A 20 -3.33 0.72 -14.65
C ALA A 20 -3.19 0.97 -13.13
N PRO A 21 -3.37 2.22 -12.65
CA PRO A 21 -3.28 2.54 -11.21
C PRO A 21 -4.14 1.60 -10.37
N LEU A 22 -3.68 1.34 -9.14
CA LEU A 22 -4.53 0.71 -8.15
C LEU A 22 -5.45 1.79 -7.57
N VAL A 23 -6.77 1.61 -7.70
CA VAL A 23 -7.78 2.55 -7.19
C VAL A 23 -8.73 1.83 -6.26
N PHE A 24 -8.96 2.37 -5.07
CA PHE A 24 -9.90 1.84 -4.08
C PHE A 24 -10.50 2.99 -3.25
N TYR A 25 -11.50 2.66 -2.43
CA TYR A 25 -12.19 3.60 -1.55
C TYR A 25 -11.97 3.20 -0.10
N LEU A 26 -11.68 4.17 0.76
CA LEU A 26 -11.54 3.97 2.20
C LEU A 26 -12.62 4.75 2.95
N GLU A 27 -13.14 4.16 4.01
CA GLU A 27 -13.85 4.89 5.06
C GLU A 27 -12.87 5.81 5.81
N GLU A 28 -13.38 6.92 6.35
CA GLU A 28 -12.57 7.95 7.01
C GLU A 28 -11.74 7.36 8.16
N GLU A 29 -12.30 6.44 8.95
CA GLU A 29 -11.59 5.81 10.06
C GLU A 29 -10.38 5.01 9.58
N LEU A 30 -10.50 4.29 8.46
CA LEU A 30 -9.42 3.47 7.92
C LEU A 30 -8.36 4.34 7.22
N GLU A 31 -8.78 5.41 6.53
CA GLU A 31 -7.88 6.44 6.00
C GLU A 31 -7.01 7.03 7.12
N GLN A 32 -7.63 7.50 8.22
CA GLN A 32 -6.90 8.04 9.37
C GLN A 32 -5.97 6.98 10.00
N ILE A 33 -6.39 5.71 10.03
CA ILE A 33 -5.51 4.63 10.50
C ILE A 33 -4.27 4.49 9.60
N ILE A 34 -4.40 4.60 8.27
CA ILE A 34 -3.33 4.34 7.29
C ILE A 34 -2.45 5.56 7.04
N PHE A 35 -3.03 6.73 6.82
CA PHE A 35 -2.31 7.95 6.48
C PHE A 35 -2.09 8.87 7.69
N GLY A 36 -2.78 8.60 8.80
CA GLY A 36 -2.71 9.42 10.01
C GLY A 36 -3.59 10.66 9.92
N GLN A 37 -3.79 11.32 11.05
CA GLN A 37 -4.44 12.63 11.08
C GLN A 37 -3.65 13.62 10.21
N GLU A 38 -4.37 14.39 9.38
CA GLU A 38 -3.79 15.35 8.42
C GLU A 38 -2.73 14.72 7.51
N ASP A 39 -2.93 13.45 7.14
CA ASP A 39 -2.07 12.70 6.22
C ASP A 39 -0.59 12.65 6.62
N ARG A 40 -0.30 12.78 7.92
CA ARG A 40 1.07 12.90 8.44
C ARG A 40 2.03 11.76 8.04
N TYR A 41 1.51 10.60 7.66
CA TYR A 41 2.29 9.45 7.20
C TYR A 41 2.25 9.25 5.68
N LEU A 42 1.45 10.01 4.93
CA LEU A 42 1.35 9.86 3.48
C LEU A 42 2.71 9.95 2.81
N ARG A 43 3.48 11.00 3.13
CA ARG A 43 4.79 11.24 2.52
C ARG A 43 5.78 10.10 2.78
N CYS A 44 5.89 9.62 4.02
CA CYS A 44 6.81 8.53 4.31
C CYS A 44 6.35 7.21 3.69
N ILE A 45 5.05 6.95 3.61
CA ILE A 45 4.52 5.76 2.94
C ILE A 45 4.87 5.80 1.45
N GLU A 46 4.68 6.93 0.77
CA GLU A 46 5.07 7.10 -0.64
C GLU A 46 6.57 6.82 -0.87
N GLU A 47 7.42 7.45 -0.05
CA GLU A 47 8.87 7.31 -0.14
C GLU A 47 9.31 5.87 0.14
N HIS A 48 8.79 5.27 1.20
CA HIS A 48 9.20 3.94 1.65
C HIS A 48 8.64 2.81 0.79
N SER A 49 7.48 3.00 0.17
CA SER A 49 6.91 1.99 -0.74
C SER A 49 7.27 2.20 -2.20
N HIS A 50 7.97 3.30 -2.54
CA HIS A 50 8.27 3.68 -3.91
C HIS A 50 7.00 3.82 -4.77
N THR A 51 6.00 4.51 -4.23
CA THR A 51 4.73 4.78 -4.91
C THR A 51 4.38 6.26 -4.83
N LEU A 52 3.53 6.71 -5.74
CA LEU A 52 2.81 7.98 -5.62
C LEU A 52 1.36 7.66 -5.24
N ILE A 53 0.86 8.33 -4.20
CA ILE A 53 -0.46 8.11 -3.63
C ILE A 53 -1.24 9.42 -3.67
N GLN A 54 -2.34 9.42 -4.42
CA GLN A 54 -3.28 10.53 -4.45
C GLN A 54 -4.49 10.19 -3.58
N LEU A 55 -4.79 11.09 -2.63
CA LEU A 55 -5.97 11.04 -1.78
C LEU A 55 -6.98 12.08 -2.27
N GLU A 56 -8.23 11.66 -2.45
CA GLU A 56 -9.35 12.52 -2.78
C GLU A 56 -10.45 12.30 -1.74
N SER A 57 -10.44 13.12 -0.69
CA SER A 57 -11.39 13.02 0.42
C SER A 57 -12.81 13.38 -0.01
N TRP A 58 -13.81 12.83 0.70
CA TRP A 58 -15.24 13.07 0.43
C TRP A 58 -15.65 12.77 -1.01
N PHE A 59 -15.01 11.77 -1.62
CA PHE A 59 -15.23 11.42 -3.02
C PHE A 59 -16.62 10.84 -3.25
N THR A 60 -17.15 10.09 -2.28
CA THR A 60 -18.51 9.56 -2.32
C THR A 60 -19.46 10.36 -1.43
N VAL A 61 -20.76 10.24 -1.67
CA VAL A 61 -21.82 10.83 -0.83
C VAL A 61 -21.81 10.30 0.60
N THR A 62 -21.20 9.14 0.83
CA THR A 62 -21.01 8.54 2.15
C THR A 62 -19.67 8.93 2.78
N GLY A 63 -18.95 9.89 2.20
CA GLY A 63 -17.70 10.43 2.75
C GLY A 63 -16.47 9.57 2.53
N HIS A 64 -16.52 8.55 1.67
CA HIS A 64 -15.33 7.73 1.41
C HIS A 64 -14.28 8.53 0.64
N THR A 65 -13.02 8.27 0.96
CA THR A 65 -11.86 8.80 0.24
C THR A 65 -11.48 7.88 -0.90
N ARG A 66 -11.34 8.44 -2.10
CA ARG A 66 -10.76 7.70 -3.24
C ARG A 66 -9.25 7.77 -3.12
N VAL A 67 -8.63 6.60 -3.11
CA VAL A 67 -7.17 6.45 -3.08
C VAL A 67 -6.71 5.91 -4.41
N THR A 68 -5.77 6.61 -5.04
CA THR A 68 -5.13 6.19 -6.29
C THR A 68 -3.64 5.97 -6.02
N VAL A 69 -3.14 4.77 -6.35
CA VAL A 69 -1.73 4.39 -6.14
C VAL A 69 -1.06 4.04 -7.47
N LEU A 70 0.01 4.76 -7.76
CA LEU A 70 0.90 4.58 -8.90
C LEU A 70 2.26 4.05 -8.42
N GLY A 71 2.93 3.24 -9.22
CA GLY A 71 4.23 2.67 -8.87
C GLY A 71 4.39 1.21 -9.26
N PRO A 72 5.47 0.56 -8.80
CA PRO A 72 5.74 -0.84 -9.09
C PRO A 72 4.55 -1.75 -8.72
N PRO A 73 4.13 -2.68 -9.60
CA PRO A 73 2.99 -3.57 -9.33
C PRO A 73 3.05 -4.28 -7.97
N ARG A 74 4.24 -4.74 -7.56
CA ARG A 74 4.42 -5.42 -6.27
C ARG A 74 4.23 -4.49 -5.07
N ALA A 75 4.67 -3.23 -5.17
CA ALA A 75 4.45 -2.25 -4.10
C ALA A 75 2.97 -1.92 -3.95
N ARG A 76 2.26 -1.75 -5.07
CA ARG A 76 0.80 -1.55 -5.08
C ARG A 76 0.05 -2.74 -4.44
N GLN A 77 0.42 -3.97 -4.82
CA GLN A 77 -0.14 -5.18 -4.23
C GLN A 77 0.16 -5.30 -2.73
N TRP A 78 1.37 -4.91 -2.31
CA TRP A 78 1.75 -4.91 -0.91
C TRP A 78 0.92 -3.91 -0.09
N LEU A 79 0.69 -2.70 -0.60
CA LEU A 79 -0.18 -1.69 0.03
C LEU A 79 -1.65 -2.15 0.09
N MET A 80 -2.17 -2.75 -0.98
CA MET A 80 -3.51 -3.38 -0.97
C MET A 80 -3.63 -4.46 0.11
N GLY A 81 -2.55 -5.22 0.34
CA GLY A 81 -2.48 -6.23 1.38
C GLY A 81 -2.67 -5.67 2.79
N ILE A 82 -2.17 -4.46 3.08
CA ILE A 82 -2.42 -3.79 4.37
C ILE A 82 -3.93 -3.59 4.56
N ILE A 83 -4.60 -3.02 3.57
CA ILE A 83 -6.04 -2.69 3.65
C ILE A 83 -6.84 -3.95 3.90
N TRP A 84 -6.61 -4.98 3.09
CA TRP A 84 -7.30 -6.27 3.26
C TRP A 84 -7.08 -6.89 4.64
N LEU A 85 -5.87 -6.81 5.19
CA LEU A 85 -5.57 -7.31 6.54
C LEU A 85 -6.24 -6.48 7.64
N LEU A 86 -6.28 -5.16 7.50
CA LEU A 86 -6.89 -4.26 8.49
C LEU A 86 -8.41 -4.38 8.54
N GLU A 87 -9.05 -4.64 7.40
CA GLU A 87 -10.50 -4.85 7.30
C GLU A 87 -10.94 -6.27 7.72
N HIS A 88 -9.99 -7.21 7.82
CA HIS A 88 -10.32 -8.59 8.17
C HIS A 88 -10.90 -8.69 9.59
N ARG A 89 -11.95 -9.49 9.79
CA ARG A 89 -12.54 -9.73 11.12
C ARG A 89 -11.63 -10.44 12.13
N SER A 90 -10.54 -11.07 11.69
CA SER A 90 -9.67 -11.86 12.56
C SER A 90 -8.64 -10.95 13.20
N VAL A 91 -8.53 -11.03 14.54
CA VAL A 91 -7.56 -10.26 15.31
C VAL A 91 -6.13 -10.55 14.84
N HIS A 92 -5.81 -11.80 14.46
CA HIS A 92 -4.49 -12.16 13.97
C HIS A 92 -4.15 -11.49 12.63
N TYR A 93 -5.10 -11.44 11.69
CA TYR A 93 -4.87 -10.75 10.42
C TYR A 93 -4.75 -9.24 10.60
N ARG A 94 -5.58 -8.63 11.46
CA ARG A 94 -5.46 -7.20 11.78
C ARG A 94 -4.12 -6.88 12.43
N ALA A 95 -3.66 -7.69 13.39
CA ALA A 95 -2.37 -7.51 14.04
C ALA A 95 -1.23 -7.51 13.00
N ARG A 96 -1.28 -8.42 12.02
CA ARG A 96 -0.33 -8.43 10.91
C ARG A 96 -0.45 -7.19 10.01
N GLY A 97 -1.67 -6.73 9.73
CA GLY A 97 -1.91 -5.48 9.00
C GLY A 97 -1.27 -4.27 9.69
N TYR A 98 -1.42 -4.15 11.01
CA TYR A 98 -0.76 -3.10 11.79
C TYR A 98 0.76 -3.21 11.80
N GLN A 99 1.32 -4.43 11.85
CA GLN A 99 2.78 -4.63 11.75
C GLN A 99 3.32 -4.17 10.39
N MET A 100 2.64 -4.54 9.30
CA MET A 100 3.01 -4.10 7.96
C MET A 100 2.92 -2.57 7.85
N LEU A 101 1.82 -1.98 8.31
CA LEU A 101 1.64 -0.53 8.32
C LEU A 101 2.73 0.20 9.12
N GLN A 102 3.09 -0.32 10.30
CA GLN A 102 4.19 0.25 11.11
C GLN A 102 5.54 0.12 10.39
N SER A 103 5.78 -0.99 9.70
CA SER A 103 7.01 -1.19 8.94
C SER A 103 7.18 -0.15 7.83
N VAL A 104 6.18 0.02 6.95
CA VAL A 104 6.27 1.01 5.86
C VAL A 104 6.30 2.45 6.35
N ARG A 105 5.78 2.74 7.55
CA ARG A 105 5.91 4.07 8.16
C ARG A 105 7.30 4.37 8.71
N SER A 106 8.08 3.34 9.04
CA SER A 106 9.37 3.47 9.72
C SER A 106 10.57 3.28 8.81
N GLN A 107 10.46 2.50 7.74
CA GLN A 107 11.57 2.20 6.84
C GLN A 107 11.11 1.85 5.42
N PRO A 108 11.98 2.06 4.40
CA PRO A 108 11.73 1.60 3.04
C PRO A 108 11.46 0.10 2.93
N LEU A 109 10.52 -0.26 2.07
CA LEU A 109 10.23 -1.64 1.71
C LEU A 109 11.41 -2.26 0.97
N THR A 110 11.77 -3.46 1.39
CA THR A 110 12.78 -4.28 0.72
C THR A 110 12.14 -5.25 -0.25
N ASN A 111 12.95 -5.81 -1.16
CA ASN A 111 12.51 -6.91 -2.02
C ASN A 111 12.00 -8.13 -1.24
N LYS A 112 12.46 -8.33 0.01
CA LYS A 112 11.94 -9.41 0.89
C LYS A 112 10.52 -9.12 1.34
N ASP A 113 10.21 -7.88 1.69
CA ASP A 113 8.86 -7.47 2.11
C ASP A 113 7.86 -7.64 0.97
N LEU A 114 8.25 -7.23 -0.24
CA LEU A 114 7.46 -7.39 -1.45
C LEU A 114 7.26 -8.85 -1.88
N ALA A 115 8.19 -9.74 -1.54
CA ALA A 115 8.04 -11.17 -1.80
C ALA A 115 7.13 -11.85 -0.75
N ALA A 116 7.19 -11.41 0.51
CA ALA A 116 6.39 -11.96 1.59
C ALA A 116 4.89 -11.65 1.45
N SER A 117 4.50 -10.53 0.85
CA SER A 117 3.09 -10.17 0.66
C SER A 117 2.33 -11.13 -0.26
N LEU A 118 3.00 -11.73 -1.26
CA LEU A 118 2.42 -12.73 -2.16
C LEU A 118 1.99 -14.02 -1.43
N SER A 119 2.60 -14.33 -0.29
CA SER A 119 2.23 -15.49 0.53
C SER A 119 0.89 -15.31 1.26
N VAL A 120 0.45 -14.06 1.44
CA VAL A 120 -0.80 -13.72 2.13
C VAL A 120 -1.99 -13.81 1.18
N SER A 121 -1.80 -13.48 -0.10
CA SER A 121 -2.84 -13.53 -1.13
C SER A 121 -3.06 -14.91 -1.75
N LEU A 122 -2.13 -15.86 -1.56
CA LEU A 122 -2.18 -17.20 -2.18
C LEU A 122 -2.62 -18.32 -1.24
N THR A 123 -3.07 -18.00 -0.03
CA THR A 123 -3.69 -19.03 0.81
C THR A 123 -5.20 -18.90 0.87
N PRO A 124 -5.95 -19.59 -0.01
CA PRO A 124 -7.35 -19.89 0.25
C PRO A 124 -7.40 -21.01 1.29
N TRP A 125 -7.58 -20.67 2.56
CA TRP A 125 -7.95 -21.68 3.55
C TRP A 125 -9.46 -21.61 3.74
N TRP A 126 -10.11 -22.72 3.38
CA TRP A 126 -11.51 -23.05 3.60
C TRP A 126 -11.82 -23.09 5.10
#